data_AF-A0A520AQJ3-F1
#
_entry.id   AF-A0A520AQJ3-F1
#
_cell.length_a   1.000
_cell.length_b   1.000
_cell.length_c   1.000
_cell.angle_alpha   90.00
_cell.angle_beta   90.00
_cell.angle_gamma   90.00
#
_symmetry.space_group_name_H-M   'P 1'
#
loop_
_entity.id
_entity.type
_entity.pdbx_description
1 polymer ?
#
loop_
_entity_poly.entity_id
_entity_poly.type
_entity_poly.pdbx_seq_one_letter_code
_entity_poly.pdbx_strand_id
1 'polypeptide(L)'
;MGHSPMDPAFDELRPWNEGRLIGAKRALKQQQVWAIRFWLDQHRRLRDRALFDFAIDSKLRGCDVVRVRIGDVVSGGRVRDRAIVVQQKTKQPVQFELMDTARKTMRAWLERRGGTLNDFVFPSRNDYMAHMSTRQYARLVHEWVVGIGLPAQDYGTHSLRR
;
A
#
# COMPACT_ATOMS: atom_id res chain seq x y z
N MET A 1 21.09 14.58 4.68
CA MET A 1 22.41 15.12 4.31
C MET A 1 22.60 16.34 5.16
N GLY A 2 23.53 16.27 6.12
CA GLY A 2 23.73 17.30 7.13
C GLY A 2 24.91 18.18 6.73
N HIS A 3 24.63 19.46 6.48
CA HIS A 3 25.66 20.48 6.48
C HIS A 3 26.06 20.77 7.94
N SER A 4 27.31 21.11 8.16
CA SER A 4 27.80 21.46 9.50
C SER A 4 27.12 22.77 9.93
N PRO A 5 26.66 22.91 11.19
CA PRO A 5 26.13 24.17 11.70
C PRO A 5 27.17 25.30 11.76
N MET A 6 28.43 25.02 11.41
CA MET A 6 29.53 25.99 11.30
C MET A 6 29.75 26.47 9.86
N ASP A 7 29.03 25.95 8.86
CA ASP A 7 29.13 26.45 7.49
C ASP A 7 28.41 27.80 7.36
N PRO A 8 29.03 28.85 6.79
CA PRO A 8 28.39 30.16 6.58
C PRO A 8 27.09 30.09 5.75
N ALA A 9 26.97 29.07 4.90
CA ALA A 9 25.77 28.81 4.10
C ALA A 9 24.60 28.21 4.92
N PHE A 10 24.83 27.79 6.16
CA PHE A 10 23.81 27.17 7.00
C PHE A 10 22.67 28.15 7.36
N ASP A 11 23.00 29.41 7.59
CA ASP A 11 22.02 30.48 7.90
C ASP A 11 21.24 30.96 6.65
N GLU A 12 21.75 30.68 5.44
CA GLU A 12 21.08 31.00 4.17
C GLU A 12 20.20 29.84 3.64
N LEU A 13 20.34 28.64 4.22
CA LEU A 13 19.56 27.47 3.82
C LEU A 13 18.16 27.54 4.42
N ARG A 14 17.19 27.83 3.56
CA ARG A 14 15.77 27.61 3.85
C ARG A 14 15.58 26.19 4.40
N PRO A 15 14.86 26.01 5.51
CA PRO A 15 14.58 24.69 6.05
C PRO A 15 14.04 23.76 4.96
N TRP A 16 14.47 22.49 4.93
CA TRP A 16 14.05 21.51 3.88
C TRP A 16 12.53 21.33 3.79
N ASN A 17 11.82 21.79 4.82
CA ASN A 17 10.40 21.75 5.03
C ASN A 17 9.69 23.09 4.86
N GLU A 18 10.40 24.16 4.48
CA GLU A 18 9.79 25.45 4.20
C GLU A 18 8.69 25.29 3.13
N GLY A 19 7.47 25.71 3.44
CA GLY A 19 6.29 25.55 2.58
C GLY A 19 5.74 24.11 2.46
N ARG A 20 6.32 23.11 3.13
CA ARG A 20 5.81 21.73 3.15
C ARG A 20 4.92 21.53 4.36
N LEU A 21 3.67 21.10 4.14
CA LEU A 21 2.80 20.57 5.20
C LEU A 21 3.42 19.30 5.81
N ILE A 22 4.24 19.47 6.84
CA ILE A 22 4.69 18.38 7.71
C ILE A 22 3.61 18.15 8.75
N GLY A 23 2.71 17.23 8.44
CA GLY A 23 1.66 16.81 9.35
C GLY A 23 1.37 15.32 9.18
N ALA A 24 0.63 14.75 10.13
CA ALA A 24 0.14 13.38 10.01
C ALA A 24 -0.73 13.25 8.76
N LYS A 25 -0.45 12.24 7.92
CA LYS A 25 -1.28 11.95 6.74
C LYS A 25 -2.74 11.70 7.17
N ARG A 26 -3.68 12.28 6.42
CA ARG A 26 -5.13 12.18 6.67
C ARG A 26 -5.61 10.75 6.39
N ALA A 27 -6.54 10.26 7.19
CA ALA A 27 -7.23 8.99 6.92
C ALA A 27 -8.19 9.18 5.72
N LEU A 28 -8.39 8.12 4.94
CA LEU A 28 -9.38 8.13 3.86
C LEU A 28 -10.79 8.05 4.45
N LYS A 29 -11.70 8.91 3.99
CA LYS A 29 -13.13 8.80 4.30
C LYS A 29 -13.76 7.66 3.50
N GLN A 30 -14.86 7.09 3.98
CA GLN A 30 -15.61 6.04 3.26
C GLN A 30 -15.89 6.42 1.80
N GLN A 31 -16.38 7.64 1.56
CA GLN A 31 -16.66 8.15 0.21
C GLN A 31 -15.40 8.20 -0.68
N GLN A 32 -14.23 8.52 -0.10
CA GLN A 32 -12.97 8.55 -0.84
C GLN A 32 -12.48 7.13 -1.17
N VAL A 33 -12.69 6.17 -0.27
CA VAL A 33 -12.43 4.75 -0.54
C VAL A 33 -13.28 4.26 -1.72
N TRP A 34 -14.58 4.59 -1.73
CA TRP A 34 -15.47 4.28 -2.86
C TRP A 34 -15.02 4.97 -4.17
N ALA A 35 -14.62 6.23 -4.12
CA ALA A 35 -14.13 6.94 -5.29
C ALA A 35 -12.85 6.31 -5.87
N ILE A 36 -11.88 5.93 -5.03
CA ILE A 36 -10.65 5.25 -5.48
C ILE A 36 -10.99 3.90 -6.10
N ARG A 37 -11.86 3.13 -5.45
CA ARG A 37 -12.37 1.84 -5.95
C ARG A 37 -12.96 1.99 -7.35
N PHE A 38 -13.88 2.92 -7.52
CA PHE A 38 -14.52 3.20 -8.80
C PHE A 38 -13.50 3.63 -9.86
N TRP A 39 -12.59 4.55 -9.52
CA TRP A 39 -11.56 5.03 -10.43
C TRP A 39 -10.65 3.90 -10.92
N LEU A 40 -10.23 2.99 -10.03
CA LEU A 40 -9.40 1.83 -10.37
C LEU A 40 -10.13 0.85 -11.30
N ASP A 41 -11.43 0.64 -11.07
CA ASP A 41 -12.26 -0.24 -11.88
C ASP A 41 -12.46 0.34 -13.29
N GLN A 42 -12.74 1.65 -13.40
CA GLN A 42 -12.87 2.33 -14.70
C GLN A 42 -11.60 2.22 -15.55
N HIS A 43 -10.42 2.29 -14.91
CA HIS A 43 -9.13 2.12 -15.59
C HIS A 43 -8.69 0.66 -15.74
N ARG A 44 -9.54 -0.30 -15.36
CA ARG A 44 -9.28 -1.76 -15.43
C ARG A 44 -7.99 -2.19 -14.71
N ARG A 45 -7.62 -1.50 -13.62
CA ARG A 45 -6.37 -1.74 -12.88
C ARG A 45 -6.53 -2.83 -11.81
N LEU A 46 -6.73 -4.07 -12.24
CA LEU A 46 -7.02 -5.21 -11.35
C LEU A 46 -6.01 -5.40 -10.21
N ARG A 47 -4.71 -5.35 -10.52
CA ARG A 47 -3.63 -5.48 -9.53
C ARG A 47 -3.75 -4.43 -8.43
N ASP A 48 -3.89 -3.18 -8.84
CA ASP A 48 -3.96 -2.03 -7.96
C ASP A 48 -5.24 -2.04 -7.14
N ARG A 49 -6.35 -2.48 -7.75
CA ARG A 49 -7.61 -2.68 -7.07
C ARG A 49 -7.51 -3.72 -5.96
N ALA A 50 -6.91 -4.88 -6.24
CA ALA A 50 -6.67 -5.91 -5.24
C ALA A 50 -5.73 -5.43 -4.12
N LEU A 51 -4.67 -4.69 -4.47
CA LEU A 51 -3.74 -4.10 -3.51
C LEU A 51 -4.42 -3.08 -2.60
N PHE A 52 -5.27 -2.22 -3.17
CA PHE A 52 -6.01 -1.20 -2.43
C PHE A 52 -6.97 -1.85 -1.44
N ASP A 53 -7.82 -2.77 -1.88
CA ASP A 53 -8.78 -3.46 -1.02
C ASP A 53 -8.07 -4.26 0.08
N PHE A 54 -6.99 -4.97 -0.25
CA PHE A 54 -6.18 -5.68 0.75
C PHE A 54 -5.55 -4.74 1.78
N ALA A 55 -5.04 -3.57 1.36
CA ALA A 55 -4.42 -2.61 2.26
C ALA A 55 -5.41 -1.98 3.25
N ILE A 56 -6.64 -1.68 2.80
CA ILE A 56 -7.72 -1.15 3.63
C ILE A 56 -8.13 -2.16 4.71
N ASP A 57 -8.36 -3.41 4.32
CA ASP A 57 -8.86 -4.44 5.25
C ASP A 57 -7.76 -4.88 6.24
N SER A 58 -6.53 -5.06 5.76
CA SER A 58 -5.44 -5.58 6.57
C SER A 58 -4.85 -4.56 7.55
N LYS A 59 -4.96 -3.26 7.25
CA LYS A 59 -4.35 -2.16 8.02
C LYS A 59 -2.88 -2.39 8.36
N LEU A 60 -2.18 -3.12 7.49
CA LEU A 60 -0.77 -3.43 7.65
C LEU A 60 0.08 -2.20 7.31
N ARG A 61 1.32 -2.16 7.82
CA ARG A 61 2.27 -1.13 7.40
C ARG A 61 2.65 -1.38 5.95
N GLY A 62 2.99 -0.32 5.21
CA GLY A 62 3.36 -0.47 3.79
C GLY A 62 4.51 -1.45 3.54
N CYS A 63 5.47 -1.57 4.46
CA CYS A 63 6.54 -2.58 4.37
C CYS A 63 6.04 -4.02 4.53
N ASP A 64 4.99 -4.23 5.31
CA ASP A 64 4.37 -5.53 5.54
C ASP A 64 3.48 -5.88 4.35
N VAL A 65 2.64 -4.94 3.88
CA VAL A 65 1.74 -5.10 2.70
C VAL A 65 2.49 -5.61 1.48
N VAL A 66 3.63 -4.99 1.14
CA VAL A 66 4.35 -5.36 -0.08
C VAL A 66 4.99 -6.75 0.00
N ARG A 67 5.22 -7.29 1.20
CA ARG A 67 5.91 -8.57 1.42
C ARG A 67 4.97 -9.75 1.67
N VAL A 68 3.66 -9.54 1.64
CA VAL A 68 2.67 -10.62 1.81
C VAL A 68 2.85 -11.65 0.71
N ARG A 69 2.90 -12.92 1.10
CA ARG A 69 2.97 -14.07 0.21
C ARG A 69 1.60 -14.68 -0.04
N ILE A 70 1.46 -15.41 -1.14
CA ILE A 70 0.19 -16.07 -1.49
C ILE A 70 -0.25 -17.03 -0.38
N GLY A 71 0.67 -17.78 0.23
CA GLY A 71 0.39 -18.69 1.34
C GLY A 71 -0.15 -18.01 2.61
N ASP A 72 0.10 -16.71 2.81
CA ASP A 72 -0.40 -15.95 3.96
C ASP A 72 -1.91 -15.68 3.85
N VAL A 73 -2.42 -15.59 2.61
CA VAL A 73 -3.79 -15.16 2.30
C VAL A 73 -4.63 -16.25 1.62
N VAL A 74 -4.01 -17.32 1.11
CA VAL A 74 -4.69 -18.45 0.45
C VAL A 74 -4.56 -19.73 1.29
N SER A 75 -5.61 -20.53 1.32
CA SER A 75 -5.58 -21.92 1.80
C SER A 75 -6.56 -22.76 0.97
N GLY A 76 -6.19 -23.99 0.61
CA GLY A 76 -7.05 -24.88 -0.18
C GLY A 76 -7.54 -24.27 -1.50
N GLY A 77 -6.72 -23.44 -2.15
CA GLY A 77 -7.07 -22.75 -3.40
C GLY A 77 -8.08 -21.60 -3.26
N ARG A 78 -8.42 -21.18 -2.04
CA ARG A 78 -9.34 -20.07 -1.77
C ARG A 78 -8.65 -18.99 -0.96
N VAL A 79 -9.01 -17.73 -1.24
CA VAL A 79 -8.63 -16.60 -0.37
C VAL A 79 -9.33 -16.78 0.98
N ARG A 80 -8.57 -16.74 2.07
CA ARG A 80 -9.07 -16.94 3.44
C ARG A 80 -9.97 -15.77 3.86
N ASP A 81 -10.92 -16.05 4.74
CA ASP A 81 -11.70 -14.99 5.39
C ASP A 81 -10.87 -14.22 6.43
N ARG A 82 -9.93 -14.92 7.07
CA ARG A 82 -8.94 -14.33 7.98
C ARG A 82 -7.53 -14.72 7.55
N ALA A 83 -6.66 -13.72 7.44
CA ALA A 83 -5.25 -13.91 7.14
C ALA A 83 -4.40 -13.59 8.35
N ILE A 84 -3.21 -14.20 8.44
CA ILE A 84 -2.23 -13.95 9.49
C ILE A 84 -0.93 -13.55 8.81
N VAL A 85 -0.41 -12.38 9.14
CA VAL A 85 0.87 -11.87 8.62
C VAL A 85 1.78 -11.51 9.78
N VAL A 86 3.02 -12.01 9.74
CA VAL A 86 4.04 -11.63 10.73
C VAL A 86 4.63 -10.28 10.36
N GLN A 87 4.44 -9.28 11.23
CA GLN A 87 4.92 -7.93 10.97
C GLN A 87 6.44 -7.82 11.08
N GLN A 88 7.07 -7.11 10.17
CA GLN A 88 8.53 -7.02 10.13
C GLN A 88 9.13 -6.36 11.36
N LYS A 89 8.51 -5.27 11.82
CA LYS A 89 9.04 -4.43 12.90
C LYS A 89 8.97 -5.13 14.25
N THR A 90 7.84 -5.77 14.54
CA THR A 90 7.55 -6.34 15.87
C THR A 90 7.80 -7.84 15.92
N LYS A 91 7.93 -8.50 14.77
CA LYS A 91 7.99 -9.97 14.64
C LYS A 91 6.79 -10.70 15.24
N GLN A 92 5.68 -9.98 15.43
CA GLN A 92 4.44 -10.53 15.97
C GLN A 92 3.48 -10.88 14.84
N PRO A 93 2.78 -12.02 14.93
CA PRO A 93 1.68 -12.33 14.02
C PRO A 93 0.52 -11.37 14.26
N VAL A 94 -0.05 -10.83 13.19
CA VAL A 94 -1.28 -10.06 13.25
C VAL A 94 -2.32 -10.75 12.37
N GLN A 95 -3.45 -11.06 12.98
CA GLN A 95 -4.62 -11.58 12.28
C GLN A 95 -5.56 -10.44 11.91
N PHE A 96 -6.11 -10.49 10.70
CA PHE A 96 -7.11 -9.55 10.22
C PHE A 96 -8.13 -10.28 9.33
N GLU A 97 -9.30 -9.67 9.20
CA GLU A 97 -10.37 -10.15 8.35
C GLU A 97 -10.25 -9.53 6.96
N LEU A 98 -10.46 -10.34 5.92
CA LEU A 98 -10.55 -9.90 4.53
C LEU A 98 -12.03 -9.85 4.17
N MET A 99 -12.59 -8.68 3.89
CA MET A 99 -13.99 -8.53 3.53
C MET A 99 -14.28 -9.16 2.16
N ASP A 100 -15.54 -9.49 1.89
CA ASP A 100 -15.96 -10.12 0.63
C ASP A 100 -15.45 -9.38 -0.63
N THR A 101 -15.47 -8.04 -0.59
CA THR A 101 -14.97 -7.21 -1.69
C THR A 101 -13.48 -7.45 -1.94
N ALA A 102 -12.66 -7.46 -0.88
CA ALA A 102 -11.23 -7.71 -1.00
C ALA A 102 -10.95 -9.14 -1.43
N ARG A 103 -11.67 -10.13 -0.88
CA ARG A 103 -11.56 -11.54 -1.30
C ARG A 103 -11.85 -11.71 -2.79
N LYS A 104 -12.88 -11.04 -3.31
CA LYS A 104 -13.25 -11.09 -4.73
C LYS A 104 -12.15 -10.51 -5.62
N THR A 105 -11.63 -9.32 -5.29
CA THR A 105 -10.57 -8.68 -6.08
C THR A 105 -9.25 -9.42 -5.99
N MET A 106 -8.91 -9.94 -4.80
CA MET A 106 -7.71 -10.75 -4.57
C MET A 106 -7.77 -12.06 -5.35
N ARG A 107 -8.92 -12.74 -5.36
CA ARG A 107 -9.12 -13.95 -6.16
C ARG A 107 -8.88 -13.68 -7.64
N ALA A 108 -9.58 -12.69 -8.20
CA ALA A 108 -9.44 -12.34 -9.62
C ALA A 108 -8.00 -11.95 -9.99
N TRP A 109 -7.29 -11.24 -9.10
CA TRP A 109 -5.89 -10.92 -9.29
C TRP A 109 -4.99 -12.16 -9.25
N LEU A 110 -5.16 -13.03 -8.25
CA LEU A 110 -4.33 -14.23 -8.08
C LEU A 110 -4.56 -15.27 -9.19
N GLU A 111 -5.79 -15.40 -9.69
CA GLU A 111 -6.11 -16.24 -10.86
C GLU A 111 -5.38 -15.74 -12.11
N ARG A 112 -5.30 -14.42 -12.32
CA ARG A 112 -4.57 -13.84 -13.45
C ARG A 112 -3.06 -13.88 -13.28
N ARG A 113 -2.57 -13.67 -12.06
CA ARG A 113 -1.13 -13.64 -11.72
C ARG A 113 -0.51 -15.03 -11.79
N GLY A 114 -1.22 -16.06 -11.30
CA GLY A 114 -0.67 -17.37 -11.05
C GLY A 114 0.44 -17.36 -9.99
N GLY A 115 1.19 -18.46 -9.90
CA GLY A 115 2.32 -18.62 -8.98
C GLY A 115 2.08 -19.63 -7.86
N THR A 116 3.06 -19.75 -6.98
CA THR A 116 3.08 -20.70 -5.87
C THR A 116 2.78 -20.01 -4.54
N LEU A 117 2.52 -20.79 -3.48
CA LEU A 117 2.29 -20.24 -2.13
C LEU A 117 3.47 -19.42 -1.60
N ASN A 118 4.68 -19.67 -2.12
CA ASN A 118 5.89 -18.94 -1.74
C ASN A 118 6.02 -17.61 -2.47
N ASP A 119 5.25 -17.34 -3.52
CA ASP A 119 5.40 -16.11 -4.28
C ASP A 119 4.74 -14.92 -3.56
N PHE A 120 5.22 -13.71 -3.83
CA PHE A 120 4.60 -12.49 -3.30
C PHE A 120 3.25 -12.22 -3.97
N VAL A 121 2.23 -11.85 -3.20
CA VAL A 121 0.92 -11.48 -3.76
C VAL A 121 1.06 -10.37 -4.79
N PHE A 122 1.92 -9.39 -4.51
CA PHE A 122 2.16 -8.24 -5.38
C PHE A 122 3.64 -8.10 -5.76
N PRO A 123 4.10 -8.79 -6.82
CA PRO A 123 5.50 -8.77 -7.23
C PRO A 123 5.94 -7.41 -7.81
N SER A 124 7.24 -7.14 -7.88
CA SER A 124 7.75 -5.94 -8.57
C SER A 124 7.38 -5.98 -10.06
N ARG A 125 7.35 -4.81 -10.71
CA ARG A 125 7.14 -4.73 -12.17
C ARG A 125 8.37 -5.21 -12.96
N ASN A 126 9.55 -5.09 -12.38
CA ASN A 126 10.82 -5.38 -13.06
C ASN A 126 11.38 -6.76 -12.70
N ASP A 127 11.01 -7.28 -11.52
CA ASP A 127 11.45 -8.58 -11.02
C ASP A 127 10.23 -9.28 -10.41
N TYR A 128 9.72 -10.29 -11.11
CA TYR A 128 8.52 -11.02 -10.70
C TYR A 128 8.77 -11.97 -9.52
N MET A 129 10.03 -12.23 -9.18
CA MET A 129 10.43 -13.05 -8.03
C MET A 129 10.57 -12.18 -6.77
N ALA A 130 10.82 -10.88 -6.93
CA ALA A 130 10.86 -9.93 -5.82
C ALA A 130 9.49 -9.31 -5.52
N HIS A 131 9.31 -8.90 -4.27
CA HIS A 131 8.17 -8.06 -3.89
C HIS A 131 8.32 -6.64 -4.47
N MET A 132 7.20 -5.92 -4.63
CA MET A 132 7.28 -4.50 -4.97
C MET A 132 8.01 -3.70 -3.87
N SER A 133 8.67 -2.61 -4.24
CA SER A 133 9.28 -1.74 -3.24
C SER A 133 8.23 -0.87 -2.54
N THR A 134 8.52 -0.45 -1.31
CA THR A 134 7.66 0.50 -0.58
C THR A 134 7.52 1.84 -1.31
N ARG A 135 8.54 2.25 -2.07
CA ARG A 135 8.51 3.44 -2.93
C ARG A 135 7.58 3.26 -4.12
N GLN A 136 7.59 2.10 -4.78
CA GLN A 136 6.63 1.78 -5.83
C GLN A 136 5.20 1.81 -5.27
N TYR A 137 4.96 1.18 -4.12
CA TYR A 137 3.67 1.22 -3.46
C TYR A 137 3.21 2.66 -3.13
N ALA A 138 4.09 3.48 -2.57
CA ALA A 138 3.78 4.88 -2.28
C ALA A 138 3.43 5.70 -3.54
N ARG A 139 4.08 5.43 -4.67
CA ARG A 139 3.74 6.05 -5.96
C ARG A 139 2.37 5.64 -6.47
N LEU A 140 1.98 4.37 -6.29
CA LEU A 140 0.63 3.91 -6.63
C LEU A 140 -0.42 4.63 -5.77
N VAL A 141 -0.22 4.70 -4.45
CA VAL A 141 -1.15 5.41 -3.56
C VAL A 141 -1.26 6.89 -3.94
N HIS A 142 -0.14 7.55 -4.24
CA HIS A 142 -0.14 8.92 -4.74
C HIS A 142 -0.98 9.07 -6.01
N GLU A 143 -0.78 8.18 -6.98
CA GLU A 143 -1.54 8.17 -8.23
C GLU A 143 -3.04 7.98 -8.01
N TRP A 144 -3.44 7.05 -7.13
CA TRP A 144 -4.86 6.80 -6.83
C TRP A 144 -5.53 8.02 -6.17
N VAL A 145 -4.83 8.68 -5.25
CA VAL A 145 -5.29 9.90 -4.56
C VAL A 145 -5.45 11.06 -5.54
N VAL A 146 -4.44 11.29 -6.39
CA VAL A 146 -4.52 12.33 -7.44
C VAL A 146 -5.62 12.00 -8.45
N GLY A 147 -5.79 10.72 -8.80
CA GLY A 147 -6.79 10.26 -9.76
C GLY A 147 -8.23 10.60 -9.36
N ILE A 148 -8.52 10.72 -8.05
CA ILE A 148 -9.81 11.15 -7.54
C ILE A 148 -9.86 12.63 -7.12
N GLY A 149 -8.86 13.42 -7.50
CA GLY A 149 -8.82 14.87 -7.26
C GLY A 149 -8.45 15.29 -5.83
N LEU A 150 -7.86 14.40 -5.03
CA LEU A 150 -7.41 14.74 -3.67
C LEU A 150 -5.99 15.31 -3.65
N PRO A 151 -5.66 16.21 -2.70
CA PRO A 151 -4.32 16.78 -2.56
C PRO A 151 -3.33 15.72 -2.06
N ALA A 152 -2.41 15.27 -2.92
CA ALA A 152 -1.51 14.14 -2.61
C ALA A 152 -0.58 14.39 -1.41
N GLN A 153 -0.27 15.65 -1.10
CA GLN A 153 0.52 16.02 0.07
C GLN A 153 -0.16 15.61 1.40
N ASP A 154 -1.47 15.46 1.43
CA ASP A 154 -2.23 15.09 2.63
C ASP A 154 -2.31 13.59 2.84
N TYR A 155 -2.07 12.79 1.80
CA TYR A 155 -2.30 11.34 1.80
C TYR A 155 -1.01 10.55 1.54
N GLY A 156 -1.04 9.26 1.88
CA GLY A 156 0.07 8.34 1.62
C GLY A 156 -0.26 6.92 2.07
N THR A 157 0.73 6.03 2.05
CA THR A 157 0.52 4.62 2.44
C THR A 157 -0.02 4.47 3.87
N HIS A 158 0.28 5.42 4.75
CA HIS A 158 -0.28 5.44 6.10
C HIS A 158 -1.77 5.82 6.15
N SER A 159 -2.28 6.55 5.15
CA SER A 159 -3.70 6.92 5.05
C SER A 159 -4.63 5.72 4.87
N LEU A 160 -4.14 4.65 4.23
CA LEU A 160 -4.92 3.41 4.03
C LEU A 160 -4.97 2.56 5.31
N ARG A 161 -4.02 2.77 6.22
CA ARG A 161 -3.90 2.01 7.48
C ARG A 161 -4.76 2.59 8.61
N ARG A 162 -5.00 3.89 8.59
CA ARG A 162 -5.75 4.61 9.63
C ARG A 162 -7.25 4.44 9.39
#